data_AF-A0A8T2P8T0-F1
#
_entry.id   AF-A0A8T2P8T0-F1
#
_cell.length_a   1.000
_cell.length_b   1.000
_cell.length_c   1.000
_cell.angle_alpha   90.00
_cell.angle_beta   90.00
_cell.angle_gamma   90.00
#
_symmetry.space_group_name_H-M   'P 1'
#
loop_
_entity.id
_entity.type
_entity.pdbx_description
1 polymer ?
#
loop_
_entity_poly.entity_id
_entity_poly.type
_entity_poly.pdbx_seq_one_letter_code
_entity_poly.pdbx_strand_id
1 'polypeptide(L)'
;SDNRSESEVLDLFGDLNVLTTDNLQNVVFMKLWFQVKLKPLLPFVSKEFLSNLGSKDLSCATYQTIVKGFNDEFPSLDKINHLIYAHFIYIFLSRNDTSDPGCVTITNGNEEWLKVNYGQYSVF
;
A
#
# COMPACT_ATOMS: atom_id res chain seq x y z
N SER A 1 17.22 0.93 -20.54
CA SER A 1 18.44 1.46 -19.91
C SER A 1 18.29 1.24 -18.42
N ASP A 2 19.16 0.42 -17.85
CA ASP A 2 19.34 0.08 -16.43
C ASP A 2 18.12 -0.05 -15.50
N ASN A 3 17.33 -1.13 -15.65
CA ASN A 3 16.34 -1.58 -14.66
C ASN A 3 16.99 -2.40 -13.52
N ARG A 4 18.32 -2.55 -13.52
CA ARG A 4 19.04 -3.41 -12.60
C ARG A 4 19.36 -2.67 -11.30
N SER A 5 19.83 -1.43 -11.40
CA SER A 5 20.13 -0.59 -10.24
C SER A 5 18.89 -0.20 -9.44
N GLU A 6 17.75 0.03 -10.10
CA GLU A 6 16.47 0.35 -9.44
C GLU A 6 15.93 -0.83 -8.61
N SER A 7 16.02 -2.05 -9.15
CA SER A 7 15.67 -3.29 -8.43
C SER A 7 16.59 -3.52 -7.24
N GLU A 8 17.90 -3.33 -7.39
CA GLU A 8 18.87 -3.50 -6.31
C GLU A 8 18.63 -2.53 -5.13
N VAL A 9 18.20 -1.30 -5.41
CA VAL A 9 17.80 -0.32 -4.38
C VAL A 9 16.54 -0.76 -3.65
N LEU A 10 15.53 -1.26 -4.37
CA LEU A 10 14.29 -1.76 -3.78
C LEU A 10 14.54 -3.01 -2.92
N ASP A 11 15.37 -3.93 -3.39
CA ASP A 11 15.71 -5.16 -2.66
C ASP A 11 16.51 -4.87 -1.38
N LEU A 12 17.33 -3.82 -1.37
CA LEU A 12 18.15 -3.43 -0.22
C LEU A 12 17.36 -2.66 0.85
N PHE A 13 16.49 -1.73 0.44
CA PHE A 13 15.81 -0.80 1.36
C PHE A 13 14.33 -1.12 1.58
N GLY A 14 13.71 -1.85 0.66
CA GLY A 14 12.32 -2.29 0.69
C GLY A 14 12.12 -3.67 1.30
N ASP A 15 13.05 -4.17 2.11
CA ASP A 15 12.91 -5.51 2.69
C ASP A 15 11.65 -5.63 3.57
N LEU A 16 10.63 -6.32 3.01
CA LEU A 16 9.37 -6.58 3.70
C LEU A 16 9.51 -7.62 4.82
N ASN A 17 10.65 -8.31 4.93
CA ASN A 17 10.90 -9.27 6.02
C ASN A 17 11.08 -8.57 7.39
N VAL A 18 11.33 -7.26 7.40
CA VAL A 18 11.37 -6.45 8.63
C VAL A 18 9.96 -6.26 9.23
N LEU A 19 8.90 -6.48 8.45
CA LEU A 19 7.52 -6.36 8.91
C LEU A 19 7.04 -7.64 9.60
N THR A 20 6.96 -7.58 10.93
CA THR A 20 6.33 -8.62 11.76
C THR A 20 4.81 -8.47 11.77
N THR A 21 4.09 -9.52 12.15
CA THR A 21 2.62 -9.48 12.30
C THR A 21 2.17 -8.34 13.21
N ASP A 22 2.82 -8.17 14.38
CA ASP A 22 2.50 -7.07 15.31
C ASP A 22 2.66 -5.69 14.68
N ASN A 23 3.72 -5.51 13.89
CA ASN A 23 3.99 -4.26 13.20
C ASN A 23 2.97 -3.98 12.10
N LEU A 24 2.55 -5.00 11.34
CA LEU A 24 1.53 -4.88 10.28
C LEU A 24 0.16 -4.45 10.82
N GLN A 25 -0.12 -4.75 12.08
CA GLN A 25 -1.36 -4.35 12.77
C GLN A 25 -1.23 -2.98 13.45
N ASN A 26 -0.03 -2.46 13.62
CA ASN A 26 0.24 -1.20 14.32
C ASN A 26 0.25 0.01 13.37
N VAL A 27 -0.80 0.83 13.44
CA VAL A 27 -0.99 2.03 12.60
C VAL A 27 0.18 3.02 12.70
N VAL A 28 0.69 3.28 13.89
CA VAL A 28 1.77 4.26 14.11
C VAL A 28 3.06 3.75 13.48
N PHE A 29 3.37 2.47 13.67
CA PHE A 29 4.53 1.84 13.06
C PHE A 29 4.42 1.87 11.54
N MET A 30 3.30 1.42 10.95
CA MET A 30 3.15 1.37 9.49
C MET A 30 3.16 2.76 8.86
N LYS A 31 2.64 3.78 9.54
CA LYS A 31 2.78 5.17 9.10
C LYS A 31 4.25 5.59 9.03
N LEU A 32 5.02 5.34 10.09
CA LEU A 32 6.45 5.68 10.13
C LEU A 32 7.25 4.87 9.10
N TRP A 33 6.97 3.57 8.98
CA TRP A 33 7.58 2.71 7.98
C TRP A 33 7.30 3.21 6.57
N PHE A 34 6.05 3.59 6.25
CA PHE A 34 5.74 4.17 4.95
C PHE A 34 6.57 5.44 4.70
N GLN A 35 6.59 6.38 5.64
CA GLN A 35 7.27 7.66 5.46
C GLN A 35 8.79 7.53 5.36
N VAL A 36 9.39 6.63 6.15
CA VAL A 36 10.86 6.52 6.28
C VAL A 36 11.45 5.49 5.32
N LYS A 37 10.71 4.41 5.01
CA LYS A 37 11.19 3.30 4.18
C LYS A 37 10.60 3.32 2.79
N LEU A 38 9.27 3.31 2.67
CA LEU A 38 8.64 3.13 1.35
C LEU A 38 8.62 4.41 0.51
N LYS A 39 8.26 5.55 1.10
CA LYS A 39 8.11 6.83 0.39
C LYS A 39 9.36 7.21 -0.43
N PRO A 40 10.59 7.13 0.11
CA PRO A 40 11.80 7.39 -0.68
C PRO A 40 12.01 6.43 -1.86
N LEU A 41 11.41 5.23 -1.82
CA LEU A 41 11.57 4.18 -2.80
C LEU A 41 10.44 4.14 -3.83
N LEU A 42 9.40 4.96 -3.68
CA LEU A 42 8.23 4.97 -4.57
C LEU A 42 8.57 5.03 -6.06
N PRO A 43 9.57 5.82 -6.54
CA PRO A 43 9.93 5.82 -7.95
C PRO A 43 10.40 4.46 -8.49
N PHE A 44 10.82 3.55 -7.62
CA PHE A 44 11.46 2.27 -7.95
C PHE A 44 10.60 1.06 -7.62
N VAL A 45 9.40 1.23 -7.05
CA VAL A 45 8.58 0.10 -6.63
C VAL A 45 8.14 -0.74 -7.84
N SER A 46 8.30 -2.06 -7.72
CA SER A 46 7.87 -3.01 -8.72
C SER A 46 6.46 -3.51 -8.46
N LYS A 47 5.81 -4.06 -9.50
CA LYS A 47 4.56 -4.81 -9.39
C LYS A 47 4.64 -5.91 -8.32
N GLU A 48 5.75 -6.63 -8.27
CA GLU A 48 5.93 -7.74 -7.34
C GLU A 48 6.02 -7.26 -5.90
N PHE A 49 6.77 -6.20 -5.66
CA PHE A 49 6.84 -5.55 -4.35
C PHE A 49 5.45 -5.11 -3.86
N LEU A 50 4.68 -4.42 -4.72
CA LEU A 50 3.33 -3.96 -4.39
C LEU A 50 2.40 -5.14 -4.09
N SER A 51 2.46 -6.20 -4.91
CA SER A 51 1.66 -7.41 -4.73
C SER A 51 1.98 -8.12 -3.41
N ASN A 52 3.26 -8.20 -3.07
CA ASN A 52 3.71 -8.79 -1.82
C ASN A 52 3.26 -7.97 -0.62
N LEU A 53 3.35 -6.64 -0.70
CA LEU A 53 2.86 -5.74 0.35
C LEU A 53 1.33 -5.84 0.51
N GLY A 54 0.57 -5.86 -0.59
CA GLY A 54 -0.90 -5.99 -0.57
C GLY A 54 -1.39 -7.35 -0.06
N SER A 55 -0.52 -8.37 -0.11
CA SER A 55 -0.79 -9.71 0.42
C SER A 55 -0.37 -9.87 1.90
N LYS A 56 0.25 -8.87 2.52
CA LYS A 56 0.57 -8.91 3.95
C LYS A 56 -0.70 -8.80 4.80
N ASP A 57 -0.66 -9.37 5.99
CA ASP A 57 -1.76 -9.31 6.96
C ASP A 57 -1.82 -7.92 7.63
N LEU A 58 -2.20 -6.90 6.86
CA LEU A 58 -2.45 -5.55 7.35
C LEU A 58 -3.86 -5.48 7.93
N SER A 59 -4.03 -4.78 9.05
CA SER A 59 -5.37 -4.36 9.47
C SER A 59 -5.94 -3.36 8.47
N CYS A 60 -7.27 -3.23 8.44
CA CYS A 60 -7.90 -2.19 7.62
C CYS A 60 -7.38 -0.78 7.94
N ALA A 61 -7.12 -0.50 9.22
CA ALA A 61 -6.57 0.78 9.64
C ALA A 61 -5.13 1.00 9.14
N THR A 62 -4.28 -0.03 9.14
CA THR A 62 -2.89 0.11 8.62
C THR A 62 -2.88 0.18 7.10
N TYR A 63 -3.71 -0.61 6.42
CA TYR A 63 -3.93 -0.49 4.98
C TYR A 63 -4.38 0.92 4.58
N GLN A 64 -5.43 1.45 5.20
CA GLN A 64 -5.94 2.80 4.92
C GLN A 64 -4.89 3.88 5.20
N THR A 65 -4.03 3.66 6.19
CA THR A 65 -2.89 4.54 6.48
C THR A 65 -1.88 4.55 5.33
N ILE A 66 -1.59 3.39 4.73
CA ILE A 66 -0.70 3.27 3.58
C ILE A 66 -1.35 3.88 2.32
N VAL A 67 -2.63 3.59 2.07
CA VAL A 67 -3.40 4.21 0.97
C VAL A 67 -3.42 5.72 1.07
N LYS A 68 -3.57 6.27 2.28
CA LYS A 68 -3.45 7.71 2.51
C LYS A 68 -2.07 8.22 2.10
N GLY A 69 -1.00 7.50 2.49
CA GLY A 69 0.36 7.84 2.09
C GLY A 69 0.55 7.88 0.57
N PHE A 70 0.03 6.89 -0.15
CA PHE A 70 0.04 6.88 -1.61
C PHE A 70 -0.79 8.04 -2.21
N ASN A 71 -1.97 8.31 -1.63
CA ASN A 71 -2.81 9.44 -2.03
C ASN A 71 -2.10 10.79 -1.88
N ASP A 72 -1.39 11.00 -0.77
CA ASP A 72 -0.64 12.22 -0.52
C ASP A 72 0.46 12.45 -1.60
N GLU A 73 0.99 11.36 -2.20
CA GLU A 73 2.01 11.40 -3.26
C GLU A 73 1.43 11.25 -4.69
N PHE A 74 0.12 11.04 -4.83
CA PHE A 74 -0.54 10.67 -6.10
C PHE A 74 -0.11 11.52 -7.31
N PRO A 75 -0.03 12.87 -7.24
CA PRO A 75 0.37 13.68 -8.40
C PRO A 75 1.80 13.40 -8.87
N SER A 76 2.69 12.96 -7.98
CA SER A 76 4.09 12.66 -8.28
C SER A 76 4.30 11.23 -8.78
N LEU A 77 3.28 10.37 -8.67
CA LEU A 77 3.34 8.95 -9.00
C LEU A 77 2.56 8.58 -10.28
N ASP A 78 2.29 9.55 -11.16
CA ASP A 78 1.47 9.39 -12.37
C ASP A 78 1.76 8.10 -13.16
N LYS A 79 3.04 7.79 -13.38
CA LYS A 79 3.48 6.59 -14.12
C LYS A 79 3.25 5.27 -13.40
N ILE A 80 3.15 5.27 -12.07
CA ILE A 80 3.03 4.05 -11.25
C ILE A 80 1.68 3.91 -10.55
N ASN A 81 0.82 4.93 -10.59
CA ASN A 81 -0.48 4.93 -9.90
C ASN A 81 -1.36 3.73 -10.30
N HIS A 82 -1.34 3.36 -11.58
CA HIS A 82 -2.04 2.17 -12.07
C HIS A 82 -1.52 0.86 -11.44
N LEU A 83 -0.20 0.78 -11.15
CA LEU A 83 0.39 -0.36 -10.46
C LEU A 83 -0.01 -0.38 -8.98
N ILE A 84 -0.01 0.78 -8.30
CA ILE A 84 -0.45 0.88 -6.91
C ILE A 84 -1.91 0.43 -6.78
N TYR A 85 -2.77 0.88 -7.70
CA TYR A 85 -4.13 0.39 -7.77
C TYR A 85 -4.20 -1.13 -7.97
N ALA A 86 -3.63 -1.63 -9.06
CA ALA A 86 -3.82 -3.03 -9.48
C ALA A 86 -3.10 -4.04 -8.57
N HIS A 87 -1.97 -3.66 -7.99
CA HIS A 87 -1.07 -4.56 -7.28
C HIS A 87 -0.98 -4.30 -5.77
N PHE A 88 -1.54 -3.22 -5.25
CA PHE A 88 -1.66 -3.05 -3.79
C PHE A 88 -3.11 -2.93 -3.36
N ILE A 89 -3.84 -1.92 -3.87
CA ILE A 89 -5.22 -1.61 -3.45
C ILE A 89 -6.17 -2.76 -3.79
N TYR A 90 -6.23 -3.13 -5.08
CA TYR A 90 -7.12 -4.18 -5.55
C TYR A 90 -6.79 -5.52 -4.91
N ILE A 91 -5.50 -5.89 -4.84
CA ILE A 91 -5.07 -7.12 -4.19
C ILE A 91 -5.55 -7.15 -2.73
N PHE A 92 -5.27 -6.11 -1.95
CA PHE A 92 -5.65 -6.10 -0.53
C PHE A 92 -7.18 -6.18 -0.33
N LEU A 93 -7.96 -5.37 -1.07
CA LEU A 93 -9.42 -5.32 -0.88
C LEU A 93 -10.16 -6.53 -1.45
N SER A 94 -9.60 -7.23 -2.44
CA SER A 94 -10.21 -8.43 -3.04
C SER A 94 -10.01 -9.71 -2.22
N ARG A 95 -9.23 -9.62 -1.14
CA ARG A 95 -8.97 -10.74 -0.24
C ARG A 95 -10.19 -11.13 0.57
N ASN A 96 -10.30 -12.43 0.82
CA ASN A 96 -11.37 -13.04 1.61
C ASN A 96 -10.84 -13.80 2.84
N ASP A 97 -9.54 -13.70 3.12
CA ASP A 97 -8.83 -14.38 4.20
C ASP A 97 -8.62 -13.49 5.45
N THR A 98 -9.23 -12.29 5.48
CA THR A 98 -9.13 -11.35 6.61
C THR A 98 -10.42 -11.34 7.44
N SER A 99 -10.36 -10.80 8.66
CA SER A 99 -11.54 -10.67 9.54
C SER A 99 -12.56 -9.64 9.08
N ASP A 100 -12.16 -8.70 8.22
CA ASP A 100 -13.02 -7.69 7.58
C ASP A 100 -12.66 -7.56 6.09
N PRO A 101 -13.08 -8.53 5.24
CA PRO A 101 -12.83 -8.50 3.81
C PRO A 101 -13.33 -7.19 3.18
N GLY A 102 -12.44 -6.51 2.44
CA GLY A 102 -12.76 -5.23 1.80
C GLY A 102 -12.90 -4.04 2.75
N CYS A 103 -12.61 -4.18 4.05
CA CYS A 103 -12.64 -3.08 5.02
C CYS A 103 -13.97 -2.32 5.08
N VAL A 104 -15.07 -3.07 5.24
CA VAL A 104 -16.44 -2.52 5.20
C VAL A 104 -16.96 -2.13 6.58
N THR A 105 -16.38 -2.65 7.67
CA THR A 105 -16.94 -2.45 9.03
C THR A 105 -16.63 -1.08 9.64
N ILE A 106 -15.59 -0.38 9.18
CA ILE A 106 -15.07 0.85 9.80
C ILE A 106 -15.67 2.12 9.16
N THR A 107 -16.54 1.98 8.14
CA THR A 107 -17.00 3.11 7.31
C THR A 107 -18.50 3.37 7.45
N ASN A 108 -18.92 4.64 7.55
CA ASN A 108 -20.32 5.03 7.57
C ASN A 108 -20.86 5.22 6.14
N GLY A 109 -20.94 4.10 5.41
CA GLY A 109 -21.51 4.06 4.05
C GLY A 109 -20.49 4.17 2.92
N ASN A 110 -21.00 4.07 1.69
CA ASN A 110 -20.19 3.79 0.51
C ASN A 110 -19.29 4.96 0.09
N GLU A 111 -19.69 6.20 0.34
CA GLU A 111 -18.89 7.37 0.00
C GLU A 111 -17.64 7.46 0.87
N GLU A 112 -17.81 7.28 2.19
CA GLU A 112 -16.68 7.24 3.12
C GLU A 112 -15.77 6.06 2.80
N TRP A 113 -16.34 4.89 2.49
CA TRP A 113 -15.60 3.70 2.11
C TRP A 113 -14.72 3.92 0.87
N LEU A 114 -15.27 4.50 -0.20
CA LEU A 114 -14.50 4.83 -1.41
C LEU A 114 -13.38 5.81 -1.09
N LYS A 115 -13.66 6.84 -0.28
CA LYS A 115 -12.68 7.86 0.09
C LYS A 115 -11.50 7.28 0.87
N VAL A 116 -11.74 6.40 1.85
CA VAL A 116 -10.67 5.89 2.72
C VAL A 116 -9.89 4.73 2.11
N ASN A 117 -10.55 3.90 1.28
CA ASN A 117 -9.92 2.72 0.69
C ASN A 117 -9.32 2.98 -0.70
N TYR A 118 -9.82 3.97 -1.44
CA TYR A 118 -9.28 4.35 -2.77
C TYR A 118 -8.77 5.79 -2.79
N GLY A 119 -9.56 6.75 -2.32
CA GLY A 119 -9.24 8.17 -2.49
C GLY A 119 -9.13 8.53 -3.98
N GLN A 120 -8.03 9.18 -4.38
CA GLN A 120 -7.73 9.53 -5.77
C GLN A 120 -7.58 8.30 -6.69
N TYR A 121 -7.32 7.11 -6.14
CA TYR A 121 -7.28 5.87 -6.94
C TYR A 121 -8.66 5.37 -7.38
N SER A 122 -9.75 6.03 -6.99
CA SER A 122 -11.10 5.69 -7.46
C SER A 122 -11.33 5.98 -8.95
N VAL A 123 -10.35 6.60 -9.62
CA VAL A 123 -10.38 6.88 -11.06
C VAL A 123 -10.01 5.67 -11.92
N PHE A 124 -9.51 4.59 -11.31
CA PHE A 124 -9.14 3.33 -11.96
C PHE A 124 -10.21 2.25 -11.73
#